data_AF-A0A1I6G314-F1
#
_entry.id   AF-A0A1I6G314-F1
#
_cell.length_a   1.000
_cell.length_b   1.000
_cell.length_c   1.000
_cell.angle_alpha   90.00
_cell.angle_beta   90.00
_cell.angle_gamma   90.00
#
_symmetry.space_group_name_H-M   'P 1'
#
loop_
_entity.id
_entity.type
_entity.pdbx_description
1 polymer ?
#
loop_
_entity_poly.entity_id
_entity_poly.type
_entity_poly.pdbx_seq_one_letter_code
_entity_poly.pdbx_strand_id
1 'polypeptide(L)'
;MTRTRRRYIRAVGGAGGLAALAGCASTGGDGNDSDGPPGSDGNGGDAGGTRPEGTGGPGVSIVATDGDVDVGVQPSVEVSYEAATEDRPPQLRTTLTNAGDERVRVGDGRAVHFEYVYDEDDALVLLPGGEEYPAEPDCWRLTDQIAVTEEYRTFGIAAGESSERLVDLYATPGEDACLPVGEYRFETTISTVTADAEPESSTTWGFSVVLE
;
A
#
# COMPACT_ATOMS: atom_id res chain seq x y z
N MET A 1 -7.54 -21.70 -37.75
CA MET A 1 -8.05 -20.86 -38.86
C MET A 1 -7.84 -19.40 -38.50
N THR A 2 -6.96 -18.74 -39.25
CA THR A 2 -6.49 -17.37 -39.03
C THR A 2 -7.57 -16.36 -39.46
N ARG A 3 -7.92 -15.39 -38.60
CA ARG A 3 -8.57 -14.14 -39.05
C ARG A 3 -7.70 -12.95 -38.69
N THR A 4 -7.05 -12.44 -39.73
CA THR A 4 -6.31 -11.17 -39.78
C THR A 4 -7.26 -10.03 -40.18
N ARG A 5 -6.91 -8.78 -39.76
CA ARG A 5 -7.16 -7.44 -40.36
C ARG A 5 -8.10 -6.54 -39.53
N ARG A 6 -7.92 -5.22 -39.37
CA ARG A 6 -6.90 -4.21 -39.76
C ARG A 6 -7.21 -2.88 -39.02
N ARG A 7 -6.16 -2.11 -38.73
CA ARG A 7 -6.09 -0.69 -38.29
C ARG A 7 -7.07 0.28 -38.97
N TYR A 8 -7.54 1.27 -38.20
CA TYR A 8 -7.74 2.65 -38.67
C TYR A 8 -7.10 3.64 -37.68
N ILE A 9 -6.05 4.32 -38.14
CA ILE A 9 -5.53 5.56 -37.55
C ILE A 9 -6.38 6.70 -38.12
N ARG A 10 -6.89 7.59 -37.27
CA ARG A 10 -7.36 8.92 -37.68
C ARG A 10 -6.59 9.98 -36.91
N ALA A 11 -5.75 10.69 -37.65
CA ALA A 11 -5.14 11.94 -37.27
C ALA A 11 -5.93 13.09 -37.92
N VAL A 12 -6.31 14.09 -37.14
CA VAL A 12 -6.63 15.50 -37.49
C VAL A 12 -6.48 16.22 -36.14
N GLY A 13 -5.63 17.22 -35.88
CA GLY A 13 -5.17 18.32 -36.73
C GLY A 13 -5.85 19.61 -36.23
N GLY A 14 -5.17 20.43 -35.41
CA GLY A 14 -5.71 21.70 -34.93
C GLY A 14 -4.69 22.53 -34.17
N ALA A 15 -4.03 23.43 -34.89
CA ALA A 15 -3.12 24.45 -34.37
C ALA A 15 -3.88 25.68 -33.87
N GLY A 16 -3.27 26.42 -32.93
CA GLY A 16 -3.52 27.86 -32.80
C GLY A 16 -3.45 28.41 -31.38
N GLY A 17 -2.54 29.36 -31.15
CA GLY A 17 -2.73 30.41 -30.14
C GLY A 17 -1.58 30.66 -29.17
N LEU A 18 -0.53 31.34 -29.62
CA LEU A 18 0.32 32.16 -28.76
C LEU A 18 -0.41 33.48 -28.48
N ALA A 19 -0.53 33.89 -27.22
CA ALA A 19 -0.75 35.28 -26.83
C ALA A 19 -0.12 35.53 -25.45
N ALA A 20 0.59 36.65 -25.35
CA ALA A 20 1.46 37.07 -24.27
C ALA A 20 0.81 38.16 -23.39
N LEU A 21 1.56 38.53 -22.33
CA LEU A 21 1.59 39.82 -21.61
C LEU A 21 0.89 39.92 -20.23
N ALA A 22 1.75 39.94 -19.20
CA ALA A 22 2.05 41.07 -18.31
C ALA A 22 1.05 41.55 -17.23
N GLY A 23 1.63 41.78 -16.04
CA GLY A 23 1.19 42.75 -15.01
C GLY A 23 0.80 42.10 -13.69
N CYS A 24 1.17 42.57 -12.50
CA CYS A 24 1.95 43.72 -12.07
C CYS A 24 2.49 43.41 -10.66
N ALA A 25 3.75 43.79 -10.38
CA ALA A 25 4.24 43.93 -9.03
C ALA A 25 3.52 45.11 -8.34
N SER A 26 3.17 44.94 -7.07
CA SER A 26 2.87 46.08 -6.19
C SER A 26 3.88 46.10 -5.04
N THR A 27 4.41 47.30 -4.84
CA THR A 27 5.44 47.69 -3.89
C THR A 27 4.77 48.56 -2.83
N GLY A 28 5.19 48.46 -1.57
CA GLY A 28 5.03 49.54 -0.59
C GLY A 28 4.31 49.13 0.70
N GLY A 29 5.03 49.22 1.81
CA GLY A 29 4.52 49.07 3.16
C GLY A 29 5.63 49.15 4.20
N ASP A 30 6.23 50.33 4.35
CA ASP A 30 7.15 50.69 5.43
C ASP A 30 6.47 50.62 6.81
N GLY A 31 7.21 50.07 7.77
CA GLY A 31 7.28 50.53 9.16
C GLY A 31 6.07 50.24 10.07
N ASN A 32 6.28 49.38 11.08
CA ASN A 32 6.16 49.81 12.47
C ASN A 32 6.80 48.76 13.40
N ASP A 33 7.96 49.08 13.95
CA ASP A 33 8.47 48.50 15.19
C ASP A 33 7.43 48.72 16.30
N SER A 34 7.04 47.66 16.98
CA SER A 34 6.33 47.76 18.26
C SER A 34 6.77 46.63 19.15
N ASP A 35 7.65 47.00 20.08
CA ASP A 35 8.08 46.25 21.25
C ASP A 35 6.87 45.68 22.01
N GLY A 36 6.68 44.36 21.93
CA GLY A 36 5.80 43.60 22.81
C GLY A 36 6.58 43.09 24.03
N PRO A 37 6.09 43.28 25.27
CA PRO A 37 6.79 42.85 26.48
C PRO A 37 6.79 41.31 26.64
N PRO A 38 7.77 40.72 27.37
CA PRO A 38 7.86 39.27 27.52
C PRO A 38 7.00 38.76 28.68
N GLY A 39 6.39 37.58 28.48
CA GLY A 39 6.03 36.66 29.55
C GLY A 39 4.54 36.58 29.94
N SER A 40 3.88 35.51 29.50
CA SER A 40 2.99 34.73 30.37
C SER A 40 2.84 33.32 29.83
N ASP A 41 3.35 32.39 30.63
CA ASP A 41 3.17 30.95 30.53
C ASP A 41 1.67 30.60 30.58
N GLY A 42 1.23 29.77 29.64
CA GLY A 42 -0.17 29.38 29.57
C GLY A 42 -0.48 28.33 28.51
N ASN A 43 -0.27 27.07 28.90
CA ASN A 43 -1.17 25.95 28.63
C ASN A 43 -1.36 25.46 27.18
N GLY A 44 -0.66 24.37 26.87
CA GLY A 44 -1.05 23.37 25.88
C GLY A 44 -0.68 21.98 26.39
N GLY A 45 -1.35 21.53 27.46
CA GLY A 45 -1.32 20.11 27.82
C GLY A 45 -2.13 19.37 26.78
N ASP A 46 -1.44 18.68 25.86
CA ASP A 46 -2.12 17.86 24.87
C ASP A 46 -2.81 16.68 25.55
N ALA A 47 -4.09 16.58 25.19
CA ALA A 47 -5.06 15.68 25.74
C ALA A 47 -4.76 14.25 25.33
N GLY A 48 -5.08 13.31 26.23
CA GLY A 48 -4.79 11.90 26.07
C GLY A 48 -5.30 11.30 24.76
N GLY A 49 -4.35 10.88 23.93
CA GLY A 49 -4.52 9.78 22.99
C GLY A 49 -3.89 8.52 23.60
N THR A 50 -4.48 7.36 23.38
CA THR A 50 -3.94 6.05 23.79
C THR A 50 -2.78 5.58 22.89
N ARG A 51 -2.20 6.47 22.06
CA ARG A 51 -1.14 6.10 21.13
C ARG A 51 0.14 5.83 21.93
N PRO A 52 0.70 4.61 21.86
CA PRO A 52 1.96 4.30 22.52
C PRO A 52 3.05 5.27 22.07
N GLU A 53 3.91 5.69 23.01
CA GLU A 53 5.06 6.54 22.70
C GLU A 53 6.05 5.73 21.83
N GLY A 54 6.22 6.17 20.58
CA GLY A 54 6.99 5.49 19.54
C GLY A 54 6.91 6.23 18.20
N THR A 55 7.82 7.19 18.04
CA THR A 55 8.54 7.64 16.82
C THR A 55 7.90 8.44 15.67
N GLY A 56 6.62 8.80 15.70
CA GLY A 56 6.13 9.97 14.92
C GLY A 56 5.94 9.79 13.40
N GLY A 57 6.00 8.55 12.89
CA GLY A 57 5.44 8.20 11.58
C GLY A 57 3.92 8.04 11.62
N PRO A 58 3.24 8.12 10.46
CA PRO A 58 1.79 7.92 10.39
C PRO A 58 1.37 6.50 10.82
N GLY A 59 0.20 6.39 11.45
CA GLY A 59 -0.41 5.11 11.79
C GLY A 59 -1.18 4.53 10.61
N VAL A 60 -1.09 3.21 10.41
CA VAL A 60 -1.85 2.51 9.37
C VAL A 60 -3.19 2.02 9.90
N SER A 61 -4.26 2.27 9.15
CA SER A 61 -5.59 1.72 9.40
C SER A 61 -6.19 1.13 8.12
N ILE A 62 -6.91 0.01 8.22
CA ILE A 62 -7.66 -0.55 7.09
C ILE A 62 -8.99 0.17 6.99
N VAL A 63 -9.27 0.81 5.85
CA VAL A 63 -10.48 1.62 5.64
C VAL A 63 -11.49 0.96 4.70
N ALA A 64 -11.02 0.04 3.85
CA ALA A 64 -11.88 -0.74 2.97
C ALA A 64 -11.27 -2.13 2.72
N THR A 65 -12.12 -3.13 2.57
CA THR A 65 -11.76 -4.46 2.07
C THR A 65 -12.78 -4.84 1.01
N ASP A 66 -12.34 -5.52 -0.03
CA ASP A 66 -13.28 -6.13 -0.96
C ASP A 66 -14.12 -7.20 -0.24
N GLY A 67 -15.31 -7.43 -0.75
CA GLY A 67 -16.22 -8.43 -0.19
C GLY A 67 -15.75 -9.87 -0.39
N ASP A 68 -16.59 -10.81 0.05
CA ASP A 68 -16.36 -12.24 -0.16
C ASP A 68 -16.12 -12.57 -1.64
N VAL A 69 -15.19 -13.50 -1.87
CA VAL A 69 -14.84 -13.97 -3.21
C VAL A 69 -15.32 -15.40 -3.44
N ASP A 70 -15.79 -15.67 -4.64
CA ASP A 70 -16.34 -16.98 -5.02
C ASP A 70 -15.26 -17.88 -5.67
N VAL A 71 -14.19 -18.15 -4.92
CA VAL A 71 -13.07 -19.01 -5.37
C VAL A 71 -12.67 -20.07 -4.36
N GLY A 72 -13.54 -20.39 -3.38
CA GLY A 72 -13.30 -21.44 -2.39
C GLY A 72 -12.33 -21.08 -1.26
N VAL A 73 -11.80 -19.85 -1.26
CA VAL A 73 -11.04 -19.27 -0.13
C VAL A 73 -11.61 -17.90 0.20
N GLN A 74 -11.59 -17.55 1.49
CA GLN A 74 -11.98 -16.25 2.00
C GLN A 74 -10.72 -15.49 2.49
N PRO A 75 -10.29 -14.45 1.77
CA PRO A 75 -9.21 -13.57 2.21
C PRO A 75 -9.70 -12.62 3.31
N SER A 76 -8.79 -12.25 4.20
CA SER A 76 -8.99 -11.21 5.21
C SER A 76 -7.65 -10.59 5.56
N VAL A 77 -7.70 -9.36 6.08
CA VAL A 77 -6.52 -8.60 6.49
C VAL A 77 -6.80 -7.86 7.79
N GLU A 78 -5.82 -7.83 8.68
CA GLU A 78 -5.89 -7.17 9.98
C GLU A 78 -4.60 -6.40 10.26
N VAL A 79 -4.71 -5.26 10.94
CA VAL A 79 -3.52 -4.54 11.43
C VAL A 79 -2.94 -5.30 12.61
N SER A 80 -1.72 -5.79 12.48
CA SER A 80 -0.98 -6.38 13.61
C SER A 80 -0.26 -5.30 14.40
N TYR A 81 0.30 -4.31 13.70
CA TYR A 81 0.99 -3.19 14.30
C TYR A 81 0.73 -1.91 13.51
N GLU A 82 0.11 -0.94 14.18
CA GLU A 82 -0.38 0.30 13.58
C GLU A 82 0.74 1.25 13.18
N ALA A 83 1.74 1.43 14.04
CA ALA A 83 2.76 2.47 13.86
C ALA A 83 4.13 1.85 13.65
N ALA A 84 4.93 2.57 12.85
CA ALA A 84 6.35 2.33 12.75
C ALA A 84 7.04 2.68 14.08
N THR A 85 8.14 2.00 14.36
CA THR A 85 9.08 2.33 15.45
C THR A 85 10.50 2.33 14.91
N GLU A 86 11.51 2.67 15.72
CA GLU A 86 12.92 2.54 15.31
C GLU A 86 13.29 1.09 14.92
N ASP A 87 12.64 0.11 15.53
CA ASP A 87 12.97 -1.32 15.40
C ASP A 87 12.16 -2.05 14.33
N ARG A 88 11.02 -1.50 13.90
CA ARG A 88 10.10 -2.20 12.98
C ARG A 88 9.10 -1.31 12.26
N PRO A 89 8.71 -1.67 11.04
CA PRO A 89 7.67 -0.97 10.27
C PRO A 89 6.25 -1.27 10.82
N PRO A 90 5.23 -0.57 10.30
CA PRO A 90 3.84 -1.01 10.42
C PRO A 90 3.68 -2.41 9.81
N GLN A 91 2.76 -3.20 10.36
CA GLN A 91 2.59 -4.60 9.97
C GLN A 91 1.12 -4.99 9.88
N LEU A 92 0.80 -5.75 8.84
CA LEU A 92 -0.51 -6.35 8.62
C LEU A 92 -0.38 -7.88 8.70
N ARG A 93 -1.48 -8.54 9.06
CA ARG A 93 -1.67 -9.98 8.95
C ARG A 93 -2.64 -10.26 7.82
N THR A 94 -2.24 -11.11 6.89
CA THR A 94 -3.12 -11.63 5.84
C THR A 94 -3.50 -13.07 6.15
N THR A 95 -4.79 -13.38 5.98
CA THR A 95 -5.33 -14.70 6.28
C THR A 95 -6.18 -15.17 5.11
N LEU A 96 -5.91 -16.38 4.62
CA LEU A 96 -6.72 -17.09 3.64
C LEU A 96 -7.36 -18.29 4.30
N THR A 97 -8.69 -18.28 4.39
CA THR A 97 -9.45 -19.37 5.02
C THR A 97 -10.14 -20.21 3.96
N ASN A 98 -9.97 -21.53 4.00
CA ASN A 98 -10.75 -22.43 3.16
C ASN A 98 -12.13 -22.64 3.79
N ALA A 99 -13.15 -22.01 3.21
CA ALA A 99 -14.53 -22.09 3.68
C ALA A 99 -15.27 -23.38 3.23
N GLY A 100 -14.63 -24.21 2.42
CA GLY A 100 -15.19 -25.45 1.90
C GLY A 100 -14.86 -26.69 2.74
N ASP A 101 -15.47 -27.81 2.35
CA ASP A 101 -15.32 -29.12 3.00
C ASP A 101 -14.20 -29.98 2.39
N GLU A 102 -13.53 -29.49 1.35
CA GLU A 102 -12.44 -30.17 0.66
C GLU A 102 -11.17 -29.32 0.68
N ARG A 103 -10.00 -29.94 0.52
CA ARG A 103 -8.75 -29.20 0.41
C ARG A 103 -8.75 -28.36 -0.87
N VAL A 104 -8.45 -27.08 -0.74
CA VAL A 104 -8.18 -26.17 -1.85
C VAL A 104 -6.67 -26.01 -2.06
N ARG A 105 -6.23 -25.86 -3.31
CA ARG A 105 -4.85 -25.48 -3.63
C ARG A 105 -4.85 -24.09 -4.25
N VAL A 106 -4.04 -23.23 -3.68
CA VAL A 106 -3.92 -21.82 -4.03
C VAL A 106 -2.64 -21.62 -4.85
N GLY A 107 -2.78 -20.88 -5.95
CA GLY A 107 -1.69 -20.46 -6.82
C GLY A 107 -1.12 -19.11 -6.42
N ASP A 108 0.11 -18.84 -6.88
CA ASP A 108 0.88 -17.64 -6.55
C ASP A 108 0.97 -17.37 -5.04
N GLY A 109 1.57 -18.33 -4.32
CA GLY A 109 1.47 -18.40 -2.87
C GLY A 109 2.07 -17.22 -2.08
N ARG A 110 2.86 -16.35 -2.73
CA ARG A 110 3.41 -15.13 -2.12
C ARG A 110 2.46 -13.96 -2.33
N ALA A 111 2.12 -13.66 -3.59
CA ALA A 111 1.28 -12.52 -3.92
C ALA A 111 -0.12 -12.64 -3.32
N VAL A 112 -0.67 -13.85 -3.20
CA VAL A 112 -1.98 -14.08 -2.56
C VAL A 112 -2.01 -13.68 -1.08
N HIS A 113 -0.85 -13.62 -0.44
CA HIS A 113 -0.65 -13.13 0.93
C HIS A 113 -0.15 -11.68 0.97
N PHE A 114 -0.18 -10.98 -0.17
CA PHE A 114 0.34 -9.62 -0.37
C PHE A 114 1.85 -9.46 -0.17
N GLU A 115 2.61 -10.56 -0.16
CA GLU A 115 4.05 -10.47 -0.16
C GLU A 115 4.54 -9.92 -1.50
N TYR A 116 5.33 -8.84 -1.45
CA TYR A 116 5.89 -8.11 -2.59
C TYR A 116 4.87 -7.43 -3.49
N VAL A 117 3.71 -7.07 -2.93
CA VAL A 117 2.65 -6.35 -3.64
C VAL A 117 2.79 -4.86 -3.37
N TYR A 118 2.80 -4.08 -4.45
CA TYR A 118 2.79 -2.63 -4.43
C TYR A 118 1.35 -2.12 -4.39
N ASP A 119 1.14 -0.93 -3.83
CA ASP A 119 -0.14 -0.26 -4.02
C ASP A 119 -0.30 0.23 -5.48
N GLU A 120 -1.51 0.63 -5.86
CA GLU A 120 -1.82 1.07 -7.23
C GLU A 120 -0.98 2.26 -7.73
N ASP A 121 -0.46 3.09 -6.82
CA ASP A 121 0.38 4.26 -7.16
C ASP A 121 1.89 3.97 -7.07
N ASP A 122 2.29 2.74 -6.75
CA ASP A 122 3.68 2.30 -6.53
C ASP A 122 4.43 3.12 -5.43
N ALA A 123 3.71 3.74 -4.51
CA ALA A 123 4.26 4.56 -3.42
C ALA A 123 4.65 3.72 -2.18
N LEU A 124 3.94 2.61 -1.98
CA LEU A 124 4.08 1.67 -0.88
C LEU A 124 4.23 0.24 -1.40
N VAL A 125 4.91 -0.58 -0.61
CA VAL A 125 5.04 -2.02 -0.87
C VAL A 125 4.88 -2.81 0.43
N LEU A 126 4.20 -3.94 0.31
CA LEU A 126 4.07 -4.94 1.37
C LEU A 126 5.14 -6.01 1.16
N LEU A 127 6.01 -6.23 2.14
CA LEU A 127 7.08 -7.22 2.10
C LEU A 127 6.86 -8.29 3.17
N PRO A 128 7.34 -9.53 3.01
CA PRO A 128 7.27 -10.55 4.05
C PRO A 128 7.72 -10.04 5.42
N GLY A 129 6.88 -10.24 6.43
CA GLY A 129 7.15 -9.72 7.77
C GLY A 129 8.27 -10.46 8.48
N GLY A 130 9.08 -9.71 9.23
CA GLY A 130 10.18 -10.27 10.03
C GLY A 130 11.45 -10.63 9.24
N GLU A 131 11.54 -10.16 8.00
CA GLU A 131 12.78 -10.18 7.20
C GLU A 131 13.48 -8.80 7.27
N GLU A 132 14.78 -8.79 6.96
CA GLU A 132 15.57 -7.56 6.92
C GLU A 132 15.62 -7.01 5.49
N TYR A 133 15.11 -5.80 5.31
CA TYR A 133 15.12 -5.08 4.04
C TYR A 133 15.98 -3.81 4.14
N PRO A 134 16.59 -3.36 3.02
CA PRO A 134 17.39 -2.14 3.00
C PRO A 134 16.47 -0.91 3.13
N ALA A 135 16.13 -0.56 4.36
CA ALA A 135 15.28 0.57 4.69
C ALA A 135 15.97 1.49 5.70
N GLU A 136 15.67 2.77 5.63
CA GLU A 136 16.11 3.74 6.63
C GLU A 136 15.39 3.45 7.97
N PRO A 137 16.11 3.17 9.08
CA PRO A 137 15.48 2.92 10.38
C PRO A 137 14.60 4.09 10.80
N ASP A 138 13.48 3.79 11.47
CA ASP A 138 12.45 4.77 11.88
C ASP A 138 11.71 5.47 10.72
N CYS A 139 12.27 5.42 9.52
CA CYS A 139 11.72 6.01 8.31
C CYS A 139 10.97 4.96 7.47
N TRP A 140 11.47 3.72 7.42
CA TRP A 140 10.88 2.58 6.69
C TRP A 140 10.65 2.81 5.20
N ARG A 141 11.35 3.81 4.64
CA ARG A 141 11.54 3.97 3.22
C ARG A 141 12.68 3.09 2.76
N LEU A 142 12.45 2.35 1.69
CA LEU A 142 13.46 1.51 1.07
C LEU A 142 14.56 2.38 0.42
N THR A 143 15.83 2.02 0.64
CA THR A 143 16.97 2.67 0.00
C THR A 143 17.21 2.15 -1.41
N ASP A 144 16.78 0.92 -1.68
CA ASP A 144 16.99 0.22 -2.94
C ASP A 144 15.72 -0.52 -3.37
N GLN A 145 15.59 -0.73 -4.68
CA GLN A 145 14.51 -1.54 -5.24
C GLN A 145 14.65 -3.00 -4.79
N ILE A 146 13.54 -3.62 -4.41
CA ILE A 146 13.52 -5.04 -4.01
C ILE A 146 13.44 -5.90 -5.26
N ALA A 147 14.52 -6.62 -5.54
CA ALA A 147 14.54 -7.61 -6.61
C ALA A 147 13.79 -8.87 -6.18
N VAL A 148 12.81 -9.29 -6.97
CA VAL A 148 12.01 -10.48 -6.73
C VAL A 148 12.24 -11.51 -7.84
N THR A 149 12.48 -12.76 -7.46
CA THR A 149 12.44 -13.87 -8.40
C THR A 149 11.00 -14.22 -8.74
N GLU A 150 10.68 -14.28 -10.04
CA GLU A 150 9.40 -14.73 -10.57
C GLU A 150 9.26 -16.26 -10.42
N GLU A 151 9.04 -16.71 -9.19
CA GLU A 151 8.78 -18.12 -8.90
C GLU A 151 7.29 -18.33 -8.58
N TYR A 152 6.62 -19.10 -9.45
CA TYR A 152 5.25 -19.52 -9.20
C TYR A 152 5.21 -20.64 -8.15
N ARG A 153 4.66 -20.33 -6.98
CA ARG A 153 4.50 -21.29 -5.87
C ARG A 153 3.03 -21.60 -5.66
N THR A 154 2.74 -22.84 -5.28
CA THR A 154 1.38 -23.26 -4.87
C THR A 154 1.43 -23.86 -3.48
N PHE A 155 0.32 -23.77 -2.75
CA PHE A 155 0.18 -24.44 -1.45
C PHE A 155 -1.27 -24.89 -1.23
N GLY A 156 -1.47 -25.86 -0.33
CA GLY A 156 -2.79 -26.39 -0.01
C GLY A 156 -3.29 -25.90 1.33
N ILE A 157 -4.58 -25.58 1.41
CA ILE A 157 -5.29 -25.28 2.66
C ILE A 157 -6.34 -26.38 2.86
N ALA A 158 -6.27 -27.12 3.97
CA ALA A 158 -7.25 -28.17 4.23
C ALA A 158 -8.65 -27.56 4.50
N ALA A 159 -9.68 -28.40 4.46
CA ALA A 159 -11.06 -27.98 4.71
C ALA A 159 -11.19 -27.28 6.07
N GLY A 160 -11.77 -26.08 6.11
CA GLY A 160 -11.96 -25.29 7.31
C GLY A 160 -10.68 -24.71 7.95
N GLU A 161 -9.51 -24.95 7.37
CA GLU A 161 -8.24 -24.41 7.88
C GLU A 161 -7.90 -23.06 7.24
N SER A 162 -6.94 -22.36 7.85
CA SER A 162 -6.44 -21.08 7.36
C SER A 162 -4.93 -21.10 7.14
N SER A 163 -4.47 -20.29 6.19
CA SER A 163 -3.07 -19.92 6.02
C SER A 163 -2.91 -18.46 6.42
N GLU A 164 -1.86 -18.15 7.20
CA GLU A 164 -1.57 -16.79 7.65
C GLU A 164 -0.15 -16.37 7.28
N ARG A 165 0.01 -15.09 6.94
CA ARG A 165 1.29 -14.42 6.74
C ARG A 165 1.27 -13.02 7.35
N LEU A 166 2.44 -12.59 7.82
CA LEU A 166 2.67 -11.21 8.19
C LEU A 166 3.30 -10.50 7.01
N VAL A 167 2.88 -9.26 6.77
CA VAL A 167 3.50 -8.37 5.80
C VAL A 167 3.80 -7.03 6.45
N ASP A 168 5.01 -6.54 6.21
CA ASP A 168 5.53 -5.28 6.70
C ASP A 168 5.38 -4.22 5.61
N LEU A 169 4.95 -3.01 5.99
CA LEU A 169 4.66 -1.91 5.08
C LEU A 169 5.86 -0.97 4.95
N TYR A 170 6.30 -0.71 3.73
CA TYR A 170 7.42 0.18 3.42
C TYR A 170 7.03 1.22 2.38
N ALA A 171 7.64 2.41 2.44
CA ALA A 171 7.62 3.32 1.31
C ALA A 171 8.65 2.89 0.25
N THR A 172 8.31 3.10 -1.02
CA THR A 172 9.19 2.74 -2.12
C THR A 172 10.35 3.74 -2.26
N PRO A 173 11.47 3.34 -2.92
CA PRO A 173 12.59 4.23 -3.11
C PRO A 173 12.22 5.45 -3.96
N GLY A 174 12.54 6.64 -3.47
CA GLY A 174 12.30 7.91 -4.18
C GLY A 174 11.13 8.73 -3.62
N GLU A 175 10.33 8.18 -2.72
CA GLU A 175 9.30 8.93 -1.99
C GLU A 175 9.93 10.03 -1.12
N ASP A 176 9.30 11.21 -1.08
CA ASP A 176 9.78 12.37 -0.33
C ASP A 176 9.61 12.21 1.19
N ALA A 177 8.68 11.35 1.60
CA ALA A 177 8.37 11.04 2.98
C ALA A 177 8.84 9.63 3.38
N CYS A 178 9.05 9.44 4.68
CA CYS A 178 9.40 8.15 5.28
C CYS A 178 8.31 7.09 5.05
N LEU A 179 7.09 7.46 5.41
CA LEU A 179 5.86 6.80 4.98
C LEU A 179 4.93 7.92 4.52
N PRO A 180 4.57 7.99 3.23
CA PRO A 180 3.71 9.05 2.72
C PRO A 180 2.29 8.90 3.30
N VAL A 181 1.70 10.02 3.73
CA VAL A 181 0.33 10.08 4.26
C VAL A 181 -0.66 10.08 3.12
N GLY A 182 -1.75 9.34 3.27
CA GLY A 182 -2.75 9.16 2.20
C GLY A 182 -3.54 7.88 2.33
N GLU A 183 -4.43 7.65 1.37
CA GLU A 183 -5.13 6.38 1.19
C GLU A 183 -4.45 5.61 0.05
N TYR A 184 -4.17 4.33 0.28
CA TYR A 184 -3.45 3.46 -0.66
C TYR A 184 -4.19 2.15 -0.83
N ARG A 185 -4.32 1.71 -2.08
CA ARG A 185 -5.06 0.51 -2.46
C ARG A 185 -4.10 -0.60 -2.88
N PHE A 186 -4.20 -1.76 -2.24
CA PHE A 186 -3.46 -2.96 -2.61
C PHE A 186 -4.38 -3.98 -3.25
N GLU A 187 -3.96 -4.58 -4.35
CA GLU A 187 -4.70 -5.64 -5.04
C GLU A 187 -3.82 -6.84 -5.37
N THR A 188 -4.40 -8.04 -5.30
CA THR A 188 -3.75 -9.26 -5.74
C THR A 188 -4.72 -10.18 -6.49
N THR A 189 -4.18 -11.09 -7.27
CA THR A 189 -4.97 -12.15 -7.91
C THR A 189 -4.97 -13.39 -7.03
N ILE A 190 -6.16 -13.78 -6.58
CA ILE A 190 -6.38 -15.05 -5.91
C ILE A 190 -6.73 -16.09 -6.97
N SER A 191 -5.92 -17.14 -7.09
CA SER A 191 -6.18 -18.25 -8.00
C SER A 191 -6.22 -19.57 -7.26
N THR A 192 -7.21 -20.40 -7.57
CA THR A 192 -7.19 -21.82 -7.21
C THR A 192 -6.76 -22.66 -8.40
N VAL A 193 -6.04 -23.74 -8.10
CA VAL A 193 -5.43 -24.60 -9.11
C VAL A 193 -5.67 -26.07 -8.82
N THR A 194 -5.66 -26.88 -9.87
CA THR A 194 -5.77 -28.33 -9.77
C THR A 194 -4.55 -28.93 -9.05
N ALA A 195 -4.61 -30.24 -8.78
CA ALA A 195 -3.46 -30.99 -8.28
C ALA A 195 -2.22 -30.91 -9.21
N ASP A 196 -2.42 -30.68 -10.51
CA ASP A 196 -1.40 -30.52 -11.54
C ASP A 196 -0.99 -29.05 -11.77
N ALA A 197 -1.43 -28.14 -10.89
CA ALA A 197 -1.20 -26.70 -10.94
C ALA A 197 -1.79 -26.00 -12.17
N GLU A 198 -2.85 -26.57 -12.75
CA GLU A 198 -3.62 -25.89 -13.81
C GLU A 198 -4.64 -24.93 -13.18
N PRO A 199 -4.83 -23.71 -13.72
CA PRO A 199 -5.81 -22.76 -13.21
C PRO A 199 -7.24 -23.32 -13.25
N GLU A 200 -7.94 -23.29 -12.13
CA GLU A 200 -9.36 -23.68 -12.04
C GLU A 200 -10.27 -22.47 -11.96
N SER A 201 -9.94 -21.52 -11.09
CA SER A 201 -10.70 -20.29 -10.88
C SER A 201 -9.76 -19.18 -10.42
N SER A 202 -10.12 -17.94 -10.72
CA SER A 202 -9.33 -16.78 -10.30
C SER A 202 -10.21 -15.54 -10.16
N THR A 203 -9.82 -14.66 -9.26
CA THR A 203 -10.46 -13.35 -9.04
C THR A 203 -9.44 -12.37 -8.47
N THR A 204 -9.70 -11.08 -8.61
CA THR A 204 -8.97 -10.04 -7.88
C THR A 204 -9.60 -9.84 -6.51
N TRP A 205 -8.77 -9.56 -5.52
CA TRP A 205 -9.19 -9.10 -4.20
C TRP A 205 -8.17 -8.08 -3.68
N GLY A 206 -8.65 -7.09 -2.95
CA GLY A 206 -7.80 -6.07 -2.37
C GLY A 206 -8.39 -5.41 -1.13
N PHE A 207 -7.60 -4.49 -0.59
CA PHE A 207 -7.98 -3.64 0.54
C PHE A 207 -7.31 -2.27 0.42
N SER A 208 -7.91 -1.27 1.04
CA SER A 208 -7.34 0.07 1.16
C SER A 208 -6.90 0.33 2.59
N VAL A 209 -5.74 0.95 2.73
CA VAL A 209 -5.24 1.49 4.00
C VAL A 209 -5.19 3.00 3.95
N VAL A 210 -5.30 3.64 5.11
CA VAL A 210 -4.96 5.05 5.30
C VAL A 210 -3.76 5.16 6.23
N LEU A 211 -2.87 6.11 5.92
CA LEU A 211 -1.74 6.50 6.75
C LEU A 211 -1.96 7.94 7.25
N GLU A 212 -2.12 8.11 8.56
CA GLU A 212 -2.40 9.40 9.24
C GLU A 212 -1.67 9.62 10.56
#